data_AF-A0A346GKA5-F1
#
_entry.id   AF-A0A346GKA5-F1
#
_cell.length_a   1.000
_cell.length_b   1.000
_cell.length_c   1.000
_cell.angle_alpha   90.00
_cell.angle_beta   90.00
_cell.angle_gamma   90.00
#
_symmetry.space_group_name_H-M   'P 1'
#
loop_
_entity.id
_entity.type
_entity.pdbx_description
1 polymer ?
#
loop_
_entity_poly.entity_id
_entity_poly.type
_entity_poly.pdbx_seq_one_letter_code
_entity_poly.pdbx_strand_id
1 'polypeptide(L)'
;MTLSASSPLIGVNSPTGATLTATLTSANGTPVEGQVINFSVTPEGATLSGGKVGTNSSGQAPVVLTSNKVGTYTVTASFHNGVTIQTQTTVKVTGNSSTAHVASFIADPSTIAATNSDLSTLKATVEDGSGNLIEGLIVYFALKSGSATLTSLTAVTDQNGIATTSVRGAITGSVTVSAVTTAGGMQTVDITLVAGPADASKSVLKNNRSSLKGDFTDSAELHLVLHDISGNPIKVSEGLEFVQSGTNVPYMKISAIDYSQNINGDYKATITGGGEGIATLIPVLNGVHQAGLSTTIQFTRAEDKIMSGTVSVNGTDLPTTTFPSQGFTGAYYQLNNDNFAPGKTAADYEFSSSASWVDVDATGKVTFKNVGSNWERITATPKSGGPSYVYEIRVKSWWVNSGDAFMIYSLAENFCSSNGYTLPRADHLNHSRSRGIGSLYSEWGDMGHYTTEAGFQSNMYWSSSPANSSEQYVVSLATGDQSVFEKLGFAYATCYKNL
;
A
#
# COMPACT_ATOMS: atom_id res chain seq x y z
N MET A 1 -35.28 -73.34 6.93
CA MET A 1 -35.76 -72.33 7.90
C MET A 1 -35.20 -70.98 7.49
N THR A 2 -36.03 -69.94 7.51
CA THR A 2 -35.64 -68.55 7.26
C THR A 2 -36.01 -67.68 8.45
N LEU A 3 -35.38 -66.51 8.58
CA LEU A 3 -35.68 -65.51 9.61
C LEU A 3 -35.65 -64.12 8.98
N SER A 4 -36.71 -63.35 9.20
CA SER A 4 -36.84 -61.98 8.72
C SER A 4 -37.26 -61.04 9.84
N ALA A 5 -36.77 -59.81 9.82
CA ALA A 5 -37.23 -58.74 10.69
C ALA A 5 -38.24 -57.84 9.96
N SER A 6 -39.26 -57.37 10.67
CA SER A 6 -40.22 -56.39 10.15
C SER A 6 -39.57 -55.02 9.89
N SER A 7 -38.52 -54.70 10.65
CA SER A 7 -37.65 -53.55 10.42
C SER A 7 -36.21 -53.91 10.79
N PRO A 8 -35.22 -53.56 9.96
CA PRO A 8 -33.81 -53.71 10.31
C PRO A 8 -33.32 -52.65 11.33
N LEU A 9 -34.12 -51.59 11.56
CA LEU A 9 -33.78 -50.44 12.42
C LEU A 9 -34.97 -50.06 13.32
N ILE A 10 -34.74 -49.91 14.63
CA ILE A 10 -35.74 -49.44 15.60
C ILE A 10 -35.12 -48.45 16.58
N GLY A 11 -35.94 -47.59 17.20
CA GLY A 11 -35.49 -46.74 18.31
C GLY A 11 -35.47 -47.48 19.66
N VAL A 12 -34.62 -47.03 20.59
CA VAL A 12 -34.67 -47.46 21.99
C VAL A 12 -36.07 -47.22 22.56
N ASN A 13 -36.53 -48.16 23.38
CA ASN A 13 -37.86 -48.13 24.00
C ASN A 13 -39.02 -48.02 22.99
N SER A 14 -38.81 -48.43 21.72
CA SER A 14 -39.88 -48.50 20.73
C SER A 14 -41.02 -49.39 21.27
N PRO A 15 -42.26 -48.88 21.40
CA PRO A 15 -43.36 -49.62 21.99
C PRO A 15 -43.78 -50.84 21.15
N THR A 16 -43.47 -50.83 19.85
CA THR A 16 -43.77 -51.93 18.92
C THR A 16 -42.58 -52.86 18.67
N GLY A 17 -41.35 -52.43 18.98
CA GLY A 17 -40.13 -53.19 18.71
C GLY A 17 -39.93 -53.58 17.24
N ALA A 18 -39.10 -54.59 17.00
CA ALA A 18 -38.98 -55.26 15.69
C ALA A 18 -39.57 -56.67 15.79
N THR A 19 -40.57 -57.00 14.97
CA THR A 19 -41.11 -58.36 14.88
C THR A 19 -40.19 -59.20 14.01
N LEU A 20 -39.70 -60.29 14.58
CA LEU A 20 -38.85 -61.28 13.94
C LEU A 20 -39.67 -62.54 13.68
N THR A 21 -39.71 -62.98 12.44
CA THR A 21 -40.51 -64.15 12.04
C THR A 21 -39.59 -65.24 11.55
N ALA A 22 -39.46 -66.32 12.31
CA ALA A 22 -38.84 -67.55 11.81
C ALA A 22 -39.89 -68.35 11.02
N THR A 23 -39.56 -68.77 9.80
CA THR A 23 -40.43 -69.61 8.98
C THR A 23 -39.79 -70.98 8.79
N LEU A 24 -40.50 -72.02 9.23
CA LEU A 24 -40.11 -73.42 9.09
C LEU A 24 -40.96 -74.10 8.02
N THR A 25 -40.28 -74.58 6.98
CA THR A 25 -40.87 -75.35 5.89
C THR A 25 -40.18 -76.70 5.77
N SER A 26 -40.92 -77.70 5.30
CA SER A 26 -40.38 -79.00 4.89
C SER A 26 -39.52 -78.85 3.63
N ALA A 27 -38.80 -79.90 3.25
CA ALA A 27 -38.02 -79.91 2.00
C ALA A 27 -38.86 -79.62 0.74
N ASN A 28 -40.17 -79.93 0.78
CA ASN A 28 -41.11 -79.68 -0.32
C ASN A 28 -41.77 -78.29 -0.26
N GLY A 29 -41.35 -77.42 0.67
CA GLY A 29 -41.89 -76.07 0.84
C GLY A 29 -43.16 -75.98 1.68
N THR A 30 -43.68 -77.09 2.22
CA THR A 30 -44.90 -77.08 3.07
C THR A 30 -44.59 -76.48 4.44
N PRO A 31 -45.40 -75.55 4.98
CA PRO A 31 -45.23 -75.05 6.33
C PRO A 31 -45.33 -76.16 7.39
N VAL A 32 -44.49 -76.09 8.42
CA VAL A 32 -44.47 -77.08 9.50
C VAL A 32 -45.00 -76.45 10.78
N GLU A 33 -46.20 -76.85 11.21
CA GLU A 33 -46.89 -76.34 12.40
C GLU A 33 -46.46 -77.09 13.69
N GLY A 34 -46.57 -76.40 14.83
CA GLY A 34 -46.40 -76.96 16.18
C GLY A 34 -44.96 -77.21 16.61
N GLN A 35 -43.97 -76.82 15.80
CA GLN A 35 -42.56 -77.04 16.09
C GLN A 35 -41.96 -75.88 16.87
N VAL A 36 -41.14 -76.20 17.88
CA VAL A 36 -40.52 -75.18 18.75
C VAL A 36 -39.26 -74.63 18.10
N ILE A 37 -39.24 -73.32 17.85
CA ILE A 37 -38.06 -72.56 17.45
C ILE A 37 -37.46 -71.90 18.68
N ASN A 38 -36.16 -72.11 18.92
CA ASN A 38 -35.42 -71.45 20.00
C ASN A 38 -34.79 -70.16 19.45
N PHE A 39 -35.02 -69.05 20.14
CA PHE A 39 -34.47 -67.74 19.80
C PHE A 39 -33.44 -67.30 20.85
N SER A 40 -32.35 -66.71 20.38
CA SER A 40 -31.36 -66.03 21.22
C SER A 40 -30.92 -64.72 20.57
N VAL A 41 -30.55 -63.73 21.39
CA VAL A 41 -30.04 -62.44 20.93
C VAL A 41 -28.67 -62.17 21.53
N THR A 42 -27.76 -61.60 20.73
CA THR A 42 -26.42 -61.21 21.14
C THR A 42 -26.05 -59.84 20.54
N PRO A 43 -25.31 -58.96 21.25
CA PRO A 43 -24.91 -59.07 22.65
C PRO A 43 -26.08 -58.89 23.63
N GLU A 44 -25.84 -58.99 24.94
CA GLU A 44 -26.84 -58.65 25.96
C GLU A 44 -27.27 -57.18 25.86
N GLY A 45 -28.54 -56.87 26.15
CA GLY A 45 -29.09 -55.50 26.09
C GLY A 45 -30.39 -55.37 25.29
N ALA A 46 -30.78 -56.39 24.54
CA ALA A 46 -32.09 -56.51 23.92
C ALA A 46 -32.90 -57.65 24.55
N THR A 47 -34.22 -57.46 24.58
CA THR A 47 -35.20 -58.40 25.12
C THR A 47 -36.03 -58.96 23.98
N LEU A 48 -36.14 -60.28 23.93
CA LEU A 48 -37.08 -60.99 23.06
C LEU A 48 -38.36 -61.30 23.83
N SER A 49 -39.53 -61.16 23.19
CA SER A 49 -40.83 -61.47 23.81
C SER A 49 -40.99 -62.96 24.18
N GLY A 50 -40.11 -63.83 23.68
CA GLY A 50 -40.02 -65.24 24.05
C GLY A 50 -38.76 -65.91 23.52
N GLY A 51 -38.15 -66.81 24.31
CA GLY A 51 -36.96 -67.58 23.90
C GLY A 51 -37.30 -68.91 23.20
N LYS A 52 -38.54 -69.38 23.27
CA LYS A 52 -39.05 -70.58 22.62
C LYS A 52 -40.47 -70.31 22.11
N VAL A 53 -40.68 -70.44 20.80
CA VAL A 53 -41.98 -70.13 20.18
C VAL A 53 -42.35 -71.27 19.23
N GLY A 54 -43.59 -71.78 19.35
CA GLY A 54 -44.13 -72.80 18.45
C GLY A 54 -44.53 -72.20 17.11
N THR A 55 -44.30 -72.91 16.02
CA THR A 55 -44.77 -72.50 14.69
C THR A 55 -46.29 -72.61 14.59
N ASN A 56 -46.93 -71.59 14.01
CA ASN A 56 -48.37 -71.60 13.72
C ASN A 56 -48.69 -72.43 12.45
N SER A 57 -49.95 -72.45 12.03
CA SER A 57 -50.42 -73.14 10.81
C SER A 57 -49.78 -72.67 9.50
N SER A 58 -49.15 -71.49 9.50
CA SER A 58 -48.33 -70.98 8.39
C SER A 58 -46.84 -71.30 8.55
N GLY A 59 -46.46 -72.16 9.50
CA GLY A 59 -45.07 -72.51 9.79
C GLY A 59 -44.25 -71.38 10.41
N GLN A 60 -44.90 -70.34 10.93
CA GLN A 60 -44.26 -69.12 11.43
C GLN A 60 -44.21 -69.08 12.95
N ALA A 61 -43.06 -68.67 13.49
CA ALA A 61 -42.85 -68.40 14.91
C ALA A 61 -42.42 -66.93 15.08
N PRO A 62 -43.34 -66.01 15.41
CA PRO A 62 -43.03 -64.60 15.61
C PRO A 62 -42.50 -64.32 17.03
N VAL A 63 -41.48 -63.47 17.14
CA VAL A 63 -40.98 -62.92 18.39
C VAL A 63 -40.70 -61.43 18.22
N VAL A 64 -40.95 -60.61 19.23
CA VAL A 64 -40.66 -59.17 19.17
C VAL A 64 -39.35 -58.90 19.90
N LEU A 65 -38.45 -58.16 19.25
CA LEU A 65 -37.24 -57.61 19.86
C LEU A 65 -37.49 -56.17 20.30
N THR A 66 -37.25 -55.88 21.58
CA THR A 66 -37.18 -54.53 22.15
C THR A 66 -35.83 -54.32 22.82
N SER A 67 -35.41 -53.07 23.00
CA SER A 67 -34.19 -52.75 23.74
C SER A 67 -34.27 -51.33 24.30
N ASN A 68 -33.65 -51.10 25.45
CA ASN A 68 -33.43 -49.79 26.04
C ASN A 68 -31.99 -49.27 25.83
N LYS A 69 -31.17 -49.98 25.03
CA LYS A 69 -29.78 -49.64 24.75
C LYS A 69 -29.53 -49.63 23.25
N VAL A 70 -28.88 -48.57 22.77
CA VAL A 70 -28.42 -48.52 21.38
C VAL A 70 -27.41 -49.64 21.10
N GLY A 71 -27.44 -50.17 19.89
CA GLY A 71 -26.53 -51.24 19.49
C GLY A 71 -27.06 -52.09 18.34
N THR A 72 -26.19 -52.91 17.77
CA THR A 72 -26.57 -53.90 16.76
C THR A 72 -26.73 -55.26 17.42
N TYR A 73 -27.93 -55.82 17.34
CA TYR A 73 -28.28 -57.09 17.95
C TYR A 73 -28.49 -58.15 16.87
N THR A 74 -27.77 -59.26 16.99
CA THR A 74 -27.93 -60.44 16.14
C THR A 74 -28.89 -61.40 16.81
N VAL A 75 -30.01 -61.69 16.15
CA VAL A 75 -30.98 -62.69 16.60
C VAL A 75 -30.78 -63.98 15.83
N THR A 76 -30.61 -65.07 16.56
CA THR A 76 -30.47 -66.42 16.03
C THR A 76 -31.76 -67.19 16.29
N ALA A 77 -32.36 -67.76 15.26
CA ALA A 77 -33.42 -68.75 15.36
C ALA A 77 -32.83 -70.13 15.10
N SER A 78 -33.14 -71.09 15.97
CA SER A 78 -32.62 -72.46 15.88
C SER A 78 -33.71 -73.50 16.07
N PHE A 79 -33.70 -74.52 15.21
CA PHE A 79 -34.61 -75.66 15.27
C PHE A 79 -33.77 -76.94 15.32
N HIS A 80 -34.16 -77.88 16.19
CA HIS A 80 -33.45 -79.14 16.36
C HIS A 80 -34.42 -80.32 16.15
N ASN A 81 -34.11 -81.17 15.18
CA ASN A 81 -34.80 -82.44 14.94
C ASN A 81 -33.80 -83.47 14.42
N GLY A 82 -32.99 -84.03 15.33
CA GLY A 82 -31.84 -84.89 15.00
C GLY A 82 -30.60 -84.10 14.52
N VAL A 83 -30.81 -83.09 13.65
CA VAL A 83 -29.80 -82.11 13.23
C VAL A 83 -30.29 -80.71 13.61
N THR A 84 -29.38 -79.86 14.08
CA THR A 84 -29.68 -78.45 14.37
C THR A 84 -29.51 -77.61 13.11
N ILE A 85 -30.56 -76.88 12.75
CA ILE A 85 -30.50 -75.82 11.72
C ILE A 85 -30.66 -74.47 12.40
N GLN A 86 -29.89 -73.48 11.94
CA GLN A 86 -29.92 -72.12 12.49
C GLN A 86 -29.94 -71.10 11.35
N THR A 87 -30.57 -69.96 11.62
CA THR A 87 -30.54 -68.78 10.75
C THR A 87 -30.44 -67.54 11.62
N GLN A 88 -29.89 -66.46 11.07
CA GLN A 88 -29.67 -65.22 11.81
C GLN A 88 -30.20 -64.02 11.03
N THR A 89 -30.55 -62.97 11.76
CA THR A 89 -30.79 -61.63 11.23
C THR A 89 -30.31 -60.61 12.25
N THR A 90 -29.99 -59.40 11.80
CA THR A 90 -29.58 -58.29 12.67
C THR A 90 -30.68 -57.25 12.78
N VAL A 91 -30.86 -56.68 13.96
CA VAL A 91 -31.67 -55.49 14.21
C VAL A 91 -30.77 -54.45 14.88
N LYS A 92 -30.68 -53.26 14.29
CA LYS A 92 -29.98 -52.13 14.89
C LYS A 92 -30.95 -51.28 15.70
N VAL A 93 -30.56 -50.93 16.92
CA VAL A 93 -31.31 -50.09 17.84
C VAL A 93 -30.59 -48.74 17.95
N THR A 94 -31.29 -47.65 17.63
CA THR A 94 -30.79 -46.26 17.65
C THR A 94 -31.48 -45.43 18.72
N GLY A 95 -31.15 -44.14 18.85
CA GLY A 95 -31.94 -43.22 19.68
C GLY A 95 -33.40 -43.14 19.25
N ASN A 96 -34.26 -42.71 20.19
CA ASN A 96 -35.70 -42.59 19.97
C ASN A 96 -36.05 -41.43 19.03
N SER A 97 -36.55 -41.76 17.83
CA SER A 97 -36.95 -40.78 16.82
C SER A 97 -38.09 -39.85 17.25
N SER A 98 -38.92 -40.22 18.23
CA SER A 98 -40.03 -39.37 18.69
C SER A 98 -39.59 -38.16 19.50
N THR A 99 -38.38 -38.20 20.06
CA THR A 99 -37.78 -37.10 20.84
C THR A 99 -36.54 -36.54 20.16
N ALA A 100 -36.39 -36.79 18.86
CA ALA A 100 -35.25 -36.35 18.09
C ALA A 100 -35.13 -34.82 18.06
N HIS A 101 -33.89 -34.32 18.13
CA HIS A 101 -33.56 -32.92 17.91
C HIS A 101 -32.19 -32.78 17.23
N VAL A 102 -31.91 -31.61 16.65
CA VAL A 102 -30.54 -31.29 16.20
C VAL A 102 -29.74 -30.85 17.43
N ALA A 103 -28.80 -31.69 17.86
CA ALA A 103 -27.94 -31.44 19.02
C ALA A 103 -26.81 -30.46 18.69
N SER A 104 -26.24 -30.55 17.48
CA SER A 104 -25.23 -29.62 16.99
C SER A 104 -25.36 -29.39 15.49
N PHE A 105 -25.10 -28.16 15.03
CA PHE A 105 -25.07 -27.84 13.60
C PHE A 105 -23.86 -26.97 13.28
N ILE A 106 -22.95 -27.48 12.46
CA ILE A 106 -21.68 -26.82 12.14
C ILE A 106 -21.48 -26.65 10.63
N ALA A 107 -20.70 -25.65 10.27
CA ALA A 107 -20.28 -25.35 8.90
C ALA A 107 -18.76 -25.46 8.79
N ASP A 108 -18.27 -26.19 7.79
CA ASP A 108 -16.84 -26.43 7.58
C ASP A 108 -16.46 -26.35 6.08
N PRO A 109 -15.71 -25.32 5.64
CA PRO A 109 -15.32 -24.15 6.42
C PRO A 109 -16.50 -23.20 6.71
N SER A 110 -16.38 -22.33 7.72
CA SER A 110 -17.40 -21.30 8.02
C SER A 110 -17.30 -20.04 7.14
N THR A 111 -16.26 -19.96 6.30
CA THR A 111 -16.07 -18.89 5.31
C THR A 111 -15.68 -19.49 3.98
N ILE A 112 -16.32 -19.05 2.90
CA ILE A 112 -16.06 -19.50 1.52
C ILE A 112 -16.06 -18.32 0.55
N ALA A 113 -15.42 -18.48 -0.62
CA ALA A 113 -15.51 -17.48 -1.66
C ALA A 113 -16.90 -17.50 -2.34
N ALA A 114 -17.41 -16.33 -2.68
CA ALA A 114 -18.71 -16.11 -3.32
C ALA A 114 -18.67 -16.35 -4.84
N THR A 115 -18.03 -17.43 -5.28
CA THR A 115 -17.73 -17.72 -6.70
C THR A 115 -18.66 -18.77 -7.33
N ASN A 116 -19.67 -19.24 -6.58
CA ASN A 116 -20.48 -20.43 -6.89
C ASN A 116 -19.72 -21.77 -7.01
N SER A 117 -18.39 -21.79 -6.89
CA SER A 117 -17.60 -23.03 -6.90
C SER A 117 -17.35 -23.57 -5.51
N ASP A 118 -17.10 -22.68 -4.56
CA ASP A 118 -16.65 -23.05 -3.22
C ASP A 118 -17.82 -23.54 -2.38
N LEU A 119 -17.56 -24.57 -1.57
CA LEU A 119 -18.56 -25.25 -0.77
C LEU A 119 -18.19 -25.20 0.71
N SER A 120 -19.17 -24.86 1.54
CA SER A 120 -19.13 -25.13 2.97
C SER A 120 -19.96 -26.37 3.26
N THR A 121 -19.36 -27.36 3.91
CA THR A 121 -20.05 -28.59 4.30
C THR A 121 -20.77 -28.36 5.61
N LEU A 122 -22.08 -28.64 5.64
CA LEU A 122 -22.93 -28.47 6.79
C LEU A 122 -23.23 -29.83 7.41
N LYS A 123 -22.94 -30.00 8.70
CA LYS A 123 -23.13 -31.26 9.43
C LYS A 123 -24.08 -31.04 10.62
N ALA A 124 -25.24 -31.68 10.56
CA ALA A 124 -26.20 -31.71 11.66
C ALA A 124 -26.08 -33.05 12.40
N THR A 125 -25.74 -33.00 13.68
CA THR A 125 -25.74 -34.17 14.57
C THR A 125 -27.09 -34.26 15.26
N VAL A 126 -27.72 -35.43 15.20
CA VAL A 126 -29.05 -35.67 15.74
C VAL A 126 -28.98 -36.66 16.89
N GLU A 127 -29.60 -36.26 17.99
CA GLU A 127 -29.75 -37.06 19.21
C GLU A 127 -31.22 -37.16 19.59
N ASP A 128 -31.56 -38.17 20.39
CA ASP A 128 -32.83 -38.22 21.11
C ASP A 128 -32.75 -37.41 22.42
N GLY A 129 -33.89 -37.25 23.10
CA GLY A 129 -33.94 -36.52 24.38
C GLY A 129 -33.12 -37.14 25.54
N SER A 130 -32.47 -38.29 25.33
CA SER A 130 -31.56 -38.95 26.28
C SER A 130 -30.09 -38.88 25.84
N GLY A 131 -29.77 -38.18 24.74
CA GLY A 131 -28.42 -38.04 24.19
C GLY A 131 -27.95 -39.21 23.34
N ASN A 132 -28.85 -40.09 22.88
CA ASN A 132 -28.49 -41.18 21.98
C ASN A 132 -28.54 -40.73 20.52
N LEU A 133 -27.48 -41.01 19.76
CA LEU A 133 -27.41 -40.75 18.33
C LEU A 133 -28.50 -41.53 17.55
N ILE A 134 -29.07 -40.89 16.53
CA ILE A 134 -30.14 -41.47 15.70
C ILE A 134 -29.65 -41.65 14.27
N GLU A 135 -29.50 -42.88 13.79
CA GLU A 135 -29.26 -43.20 12.39
C GLU A 135 -30.58 -43.32 11.61
N GLY A 136 -30.57 -43.05 10.31
CA GLY A 136 -31.71 -43.28 9.43
C GLY A 136 -32.81 -42.22 9.55
N LEU A 137 -32.59 -41.12 10.28
CA LEU A 137 -33.54 -40.03 10.43
C LEU A 137 -33.35 -38.96 9.35
N ILE A 138 -34.44 -38.47 8.76
CA ILE A 138 -34.39 -37.34 7.83
C ILE A 138 -34.25 -36.02 8.61
N VAL A 139 -33.26 -35.23 8.22
CA VAL A 139 -33.05 -33.83 8.64
C VAL A 139 -33.40 -32.90 7.48
N TYR A 140 -34.09 -31.81 7.78
CA TYR A 140 -34.47 -30.77 6.83
C TYR A 140 -33.58 -29.55 6.99
N PHE A 141 -33.04 -29.08 5.87
CA PHE A 141 -32.21 -27.88 5.80
C PHE A 141 -32.95 -26.77 5.06
N ALA A 142 -32.78 -25.53 5.53
CA ALA A 142 -33.38 -24.37 4.87
C ALA A 142 -32.49 -23.14 5.04
N LEU A 143 -32.48 -22.27 4.04
CA LEU A 143 -31.91 -20.93 4.15
C LEU A 143 -32.88 -20.06 4.97
N LYS A 144 -32.36 -19.46 6.05
CA LYS A 144 -33.11 -18.51 6.89
C LYS A 144 -32.90 -17.07 6.46
N SER A 145 -31.70 -16.74 6.02
CA SER A 145 -31.30 -15.40 5.57
C SER A 145 -30.15 -15.49 4.56
N GLY A 146 -29.90 -14.40 3.85
CA GLY A 146 -28.85 -14.33 2.84
C GLY A 146 -29.25 -14.98 1.50
N SER A 147 -28.33 -14.95 0.55
CA SER A 147 -28.52 -15.50 -0.80
C SER A 147 -27.46 -16.55 -1.09
N ALA A 148 -27.89 -17.80 -1.14
CA ALA A 148 -27.03 -18.97 -1.38
C ALA A 148 -27.86 -20.13 -1.95
N THR A 149 -27.19 -21.24 -2.24
CA THR A 149 -27.80 -22.48 -2.73
C THR A 149 -27.32 -23.64 -1.87
N LEU A 150 -28.26 -24.43 -1.37
CA LEU A 150 -27.98 -25.72 -0.74
C LEU A 150 -27.93 -26.82 -1.81
N THR A 151 -26.99 -27.77 -1.66
CA THR A 151 -26.89 -28.94 -2.57
C THR A 151 -28.05 -29.90 -2.39
N SER A 152 -28.58 -30.01 -1.17
CA SER A 152 -29.83 -30.72 -0.85
C SER A 152 -30.58 -30.04 0.29
N LEU A 153 -31.91 -30.08 0.25
CA LEU A 153 -32.80 -29.59 1.32
C LEU A 153 -33.07 -30.64 2.40
N THR A 154 -32.67 -31.89 2.16
CA THR A 154 -32.78 -32.97 3.14
C THR A 154 -31.56 -33.89 3.10
N ALA A 155 -31.25 -34.51 4.24
CA ALA A 155 -30.31 -35.63 4.29
C ALA A 155 -30.73 -36.62 5.39
N VAL A 156 -30.31 -37.88 5.24
CA VAL A 156 -30.55 -38.94 6.22
C VAL A 156 -29.32 -39.04 7.11
N THR A 157 -29.53 -39.19 8.42
CA THR A 157 -28.44 -39.38 9.38
C THR A 157 -27.72 -40.70 9.18
N ASP A 158 -26.39 -40.65 9.21
CA ASP A 158 -25.54 -41.84 9.15
C ASP A 158 -25.47 -42.57 10.51
N GLN A 159 -24.61 -43.58 10.60
CA GLN A 159 -24.39 -44.37 11.81
C GLN A 159 -23.91 -43.56 13.03
N ASN A 160 -23.38 -42.36 12.82
CA ASN A 160 -22.94 -41.42 13.86
C ASN A 160 -24.00 -40.35 14.15
N GLY A 161 -25.22 -40.50 13.62
CA GLY A 161 -26.28 -39.52 13.77
C GLY A 161 -26.07 -38.25 12.95
N ILE A 162 -25.19 -38.25 11.95
CA ILE A 162 -24.81 -37.05 11.19
C ILE A 162 -25.55 -37.02 9.85
N ALA A 163 -26.30 -35.94 9.62
CA ALA A 163 -26.87 -35.59 8.32
C ALA A 163 -26.03 -34.47 7.68
N THR A 164 -25.64 -34.65 6.41
CA THR A 164 -24.74 -33.72 5.72
C THR A 164 -25.38 -33.10 4.48
N THR A 165 -25.20 -31.80 4.30
CA THR A 165 -25.46 -31.06 3.04
C THR A 165 -24.32 -30.08 2.79
N SER A 166 -24.38 -29.28 1.73
CA SER A 166 -23.40 -28.22 1.49
C SER A 166 -24.08 -26.95 1.01
N VAL A 167 -23.44 -25.81 1.25
CA VAL A 167 -23.88 -24.49 0.79
C VAL A 167 -22.81 -23.84 -0.07
N ARG A 168 -23.25 -23.15 -1.13
CA ARG A 168 -22.44 -22.28 -2.00
C ARG A 168 -23.21 -21.01 -2.33
N GLY A 169 -22.54 -19.96 -2.79
CA GLY A 169 -23.23 -18.78 -3.30
C GLY A 169 -22.37 -17.89 -4.17
N ALA A 170 -23.03 -16.91 -4.79
CA ALA A 170 -22.45 -15.97 -5.74
C ALA A 170 -22.28 -14.56 -5.18
N ILE A 171 -22.89 -14.29 -4.02
CA ILE A 171 -23.04 -12.94 -3.47
C ILE A 171 -22.37 -12.90 -2.11
N THR A 172 -21.48 -11.93 -1.91
CA THR A 172 -20.81 -11.71 -0.61
C THR A 172 -21.83 -11.35 0.47
N GLY A 173 -21.60 -11.83 1.69
CA GLY A 173 -22.43 -11.54 2.85
C GLY A 173 -22.55 -12.71 3.80
N SER A 174 -23.32 -12.52 4.88
CA SER A 174 -23.66 -13.60 5.81
C SER A 174 -24.87 -14.38 5.30
N VAL A 175 -24.80 -15.70 5.43
CA VAL A 175 -25.85 -16.66 5.10
C VAL A 175 -26.13 -17.50 6.34
N THR A 176 -27.38 -17.47 6.82
CA THR A 176 -27.81 -18.32 7.93
C THR A 176 -28.58 -19.53 7.38
N VAL A 177 -28.11 -20.74 7.69
CA VAL A 177 -28.81 -21.99 7.38
C VAL A 177 -29.40 -22.57 8.66
N SER A 178 -30.58 -23.16 8.58
CA SER A 178 -31.18 -23.95 9.65
C SER A 178 -31.22 -25.44 9.34
N ALA A 179 -31.07 -26.27 10.36
CA ALA A 179 -31.33 -27.71 10.34
C ALA A 179 -32.42 -28.06 11.38
N VAL A 180 -33.36 -28.93 11.03
CA VAL A 180 -34.45 -29.35 11.93
C VAL A 180 -34.91 -30.79 11.64
N THR A 181 -35.35 -31.50 12.67
CA THR A 181 -35.98 -32.83 12.53
C THR A 181 -37.50 -32.72 12.46
N THR A 182 -38.20 -33.81 12.11
CA THR A 182 -39.69 -33.84 12.18
C THR A 182 -40.23 -33.71 13.62
N ALA A 183 -39.46 -34.11 14.63
CA ALA A 183 -39.81 -33.98 16.04
C ALA A 183 -39.49 -32.59 16.61
N GLY A 184 -38.73 -31.77 15.89
CA GLY A 184 -38.38 -30.39 16.26
C GLY A 184 -36.88 -30.18 16.48
N GLY A 185 -36.54 -29.23 17.35
CA GLY A 185 -35.15 -28.91 17.71
C GLY A 185 -34.34 -28.23 16.61
N MET A 186 -34.82 -27.07 16.14
CA MET A 186 -34.14 -26.29 15.10
C MET A 186 -32.84 -25.69 15.63
N GLN A 187 -31.77 -25.84 14.85
CA GLN A 187 -30.49 -25.16 15.05
C GLN A 187 -30.13 -24.34 13.80
N THR A 188 -29.28 -23.33 13.98
CA THR A 188 -28.78 -22.48 12.89
C THR A 188 -27.27 -22.38 12.91
N VAL A 189 -26.68 -22.20 11.74
CA VAL A 189 -25.26 -21.88 11.57
C VAL A 189 -25.12 -20.76 10.56
N ASP A 190 -24.16 -19.87 10.81
CA ASP A 190 -23.81 -18.77 9.91
C ASP A 190 -22.58 -19.14 9.08
N ILE A 191 -22.63 -18.79 7.79
CA ILE A 191 -21.54 -18.94 6.84
C ILE A 191 -21.27 -17.56 6.24
N THR A 192 -20.01 -17.15 6.21
CA THR A 192 -19.61 -15.89 5.57
C THR A 192 -19.13 -16.14 4.14
N LEU A 193 -19.77 -15.49 3.17
CA LEU A 193 -19.34 -15.48 1.78
C LEU A 193 -18.51 -14.22 1.54
N VAL A 194 -17.24 -14.38 1.18
CA VAL A 194 -16.31 -13.28 0.85
C VAL A 194 -16.01 -13.26 -0.63
N ALA A 195 -15.54 -12.13 -1.16
CA ALA A 195 -15.08 -12.10 -2.55
C ALA A 195 -13.88 -13.04 -2.72
N GLY A 196 -13.75 -13.65 -3.90
CA GLY A 196 -12.56 -14.40 -4.27
C GLY A 196 -11.33 -13.50 -4.50
N PRO A 197 -10.21 -14.07 -4.97
CA PRO A 197 -9.05 -13.29 -5.40
C PRO A 197 -9.41 -12.29 -6.50
N ALA A 198 -8.70 -11.15 -6.53
CA ALA A 198 -8.91 -10.12 -7.54
C ALA A 198 -8.67 -10.67 -8.95
N ASP A 199 -9.60 -10.36 -9.85
CA ASP A 199 -9.51 -10.77 -11.25
C ASP A 199 -9.20 -9.57 -12.16
N ALA A 200 -8.25 -9.76 -13.08
CA ALA A 200 -7.77 -8.70 -13.97
C ALA A 200 -8.81 -8.21 -14.98
N SER A 201 -9.81 -9.04 -15.32
CA SER A 201 -10.88 -8.66 -16.26
C SER A 201 -11.99 -7.85 -15.60
N LYS A 202 -12.05 -7.84 -14.26
CA LYS A 202 -13.07 -7.17 -13.45
C LYS A 202 -12.50 -6.02 -12.61
N SER A 203 -11.20 -6.04 -12.35
CA SER A 203 -10.50 -5.03 -11.58
C SER A 203 -9.79 -4.03 -12.50
N VAL A 204 -9.57 -2.81 -12.00
CA VAL A 204 -8.89 -1.76 -12.75
C VAL A 204 -8.12 -0.83 -11.84
N LEU A 205 -6.91 -0.44 -12.24
CA LEU A 205 -6.16 0.67 -11.65
C LEU A 205 -5.98 1.75 -12.71
N LYS A 206 -6.41 2.98 -12.41
CA LYS A 206 -6.27 4.15 -13.27
C LYS A 206 -5.79 5.35 -12.47
N ASN A 207 -5.28 6.32 -13.20
CA ASN A 207 -4.92 7.64 -12.72
C ASN A 207 -5.59 8.69 -13.60
N ASN A 208 -6.02 9.80 -13.01
CA ASN A 208 -6.67 10.88 -13.76
C ASN A 208 -5.69 11.72 -14.61
N ARG A 209 -4.38 11.62 -14.36
CA ARG A 209 -3.33 12.37 -15.05
C ARG A 209 -2.10 11.51 -15.26
N SER A 210 -1.57 11.48 -16.48
CA SER A 210 -0.38 10.70 -16.85
C SER A 210 0.95 11.38 -16.54
N SER A 211 0.95 12.68 -16.20
CA SER A 211 2.17 13.42 -15.88
C SER A 211 1.94 14.50 -14.82
N LEU A 212 2.95 14.68 -13.96
CA LEU A 212 3.01 15.63 -12.86
C LEU A 212 4.36 16.36 -12.85
N LYS A 213 4.37 17.62 -12.41
CA LYS A 213 5.61 18.32 -12.04
C LYS A 213 6.14 17.79 -10.70
N GLY A 214 7.44 17.59 -10.60
CA GLY A 214 8.13 17.22 -9.36
C GLY A 214 8.26 18.37 -8.36
N ASP A 215 7.17 19.07 -8.05
CA ASP A 215 7.14 20.28 -7.21
C ASP A 215 6.45 20.09 -5.84
N PHE A 216 6.05 18.86 -5.50
CA PHE A 216 5.25 18.45 -4.35
C PHE A 216 3.81 18.99 -4.28
N THR A 217 3.39 19.81 -5.22
CA THR A 217 2.06 20.43 -5.24
C THR A 217 1.20 19.86 -6.35
N ASP A 218 1.81 19.53 -7.49
CA ASP A 218 1.13 18.90 -8.60
C ASP A 218 0.77 17.46 -8.22
N SER A 219 -0.50 17.09 -8.44
CA SER A 219 -1.06 15.83 -7.96
C SER A 219 -1.92 15.12 -8.98
N ALA A 220 -1.99 13.79 -8.84
CA ALA A 220 -2.94 12.92 -9.53
C ALA A 220 -3.74 12.09 -8.52
N GLU A 221 -4.97 11.74 -8.87
CA GLU A 221 -5.77 10.76 -8.15
C GLU A 221 -5.53 9.39 -8.79
N LEU A 222 -5.17 8.41 -7.97
CA LEU A 222 -5.24 6.99 -8.28
C LEU A 222 -6.63 6.49 -7.91
N HIS A 223 -7.29 5.79 -8.83
CA HIS A 223 -8.56 5.11 -8.62
C HIS A 223 -8.38 3.62 -8.92
N LEU A 224 -8.57 2.82 -7.88
CA LEU A 224 -8.51 1.36 -7.92
C LEU A 224 -9.91 0.80 -7.69
N VAL A 225 -10.30 -0.16 -8.54
CA VAL A 225 -11.49 -1.00 -8.35
C VAL A 225 -11.01 -2.45 -8.27
N LEU A 226 -11.33 -3.15 -7.18
CA LEU A 226 -10.95 -4.56 -6.99
C LEU A 226 -12.17 -5.45 -6.89
N HIS A 227 -12.42 -6.23 -7.94
CA HIS A 227 -13.49 -7.22 -8.02
C HIS A 227 -12.93 -8.61 -8.32
N ASP A 228 -13.59 -9.65 -7.80
CA ASP A 228 -13.30 -11.04 -8.18
C ASP A 228 -13.87 -11.37 -9.58
N ILE A 229 -13.61 -12.59 -10.06
CA ILE A 229 -14.08 -13.05 -11.38
C ILE A 229 -15.62 -13.06 -11.50
N SER A 230 -16.33 -13.20 -10.38
CA SER A 230 -17.79 -13.18 -10.31
C SER A 230 -18.35 -11.74 -10.24
N GLY A 231 -17.48 -10.73 -10.18
CA GLY A 231 -17.86 -9.32 -10.09
C GLY A 231 -18.20 -8.88 -8.66
N ASN A 232 -17.86 -9.69 -7.65
CA ASN A 232 -18.03 -9.27 -6.27
C ASN A 232 -16.95 -8.28 -5.87
N PRO A 233 -17.30 -7.19 -5.17
CA PRO A 233 -16.31 -6.27 -4.65
C PRO A 233 -15.49 -6.89 -3.53
N ILE A 234 -14.17 -6.78 -3.65
CA ILE A 234 -13.22 -7.13 -2.60
C ILE A 234 -13.20 -5.97 -1.63
N LYS A 235 -13.86 -6.15 -0.47
CA LYS A 235 -14.08 -5.13 0.56
C LYS A 235 -12.99 -5.23 1.62
N VAL A 236 -12.15 -4.21 1.74
CA VAL A 236 -11.13 -4.10 2.79
C VAL A 236 -11.18 -2.72 3.43
N SER A 237 -10.69 -2.62 4.65
CA SER A 237 -10.57 -1.36 5.40
C SER A 237 -9.12 -1.00 5.73
N GLU A 238 -8.18 -1.92 5.47
CA GLU A 238 -6.76 -1.77 5.74
C GLU A 238 -5.94 -2.75 4.88
N GLY A 239 -4.62 -2.62 4.92
CA GLY A 239 -3.68 -3.53 4.26
C GLY A 239 -3.51 -3.32 2.76
N LEU A 240 -4.25 -2.38 2.15
CA LEU A 240 -4.04 -1.97 0.76
C LEU A 240 -2.96 -0.87 0.71
N GLU A 241 -2.05 -1.02 -0.25
CA GLU A 241 -0.96 -0.08 -0.53
C GLU A 241 -0.71 0.04 -2.03
N PHE A 242 -0.16 1.17 -2.47
CA PHE A 242 0.40 1.33 -3.81
C PHE A 242 1.92 1.38 -3.70
N VAL A 243 2.62 0.50 -4.39
CA VAL A 243 4.09 0.46 -4.37
C VAL A 243 4.67 0.74 -5.73
N GLN A 244 5.88 1.30 -5.75
CA GLN A 244 6.64 1.47 -7.00
C GLN A 244 7.21 0.14 -7.47
N SER A 245 7.22 -0.06 -8.79
CA SER A 245 7.87 -1.20 -9.44
C SER A 245 8.94 -0.71 -10.41
N GLY A 246 10.09 -1.37 -10.44
CA GLY A 246 11.23 -0.99 -11.27
C GLY A 246 12.09 0.11 -10.64
N THR A 247 12.50 1.09 -11.45
CA THR A 247 13.30 2.22 -10.96
C THR A 247 12.44 3.18 -10.17
N ASN A 248 12.80 3.39 -8.90
CA ASN A 248 12.05 4.29 -8.02
C ASN A 248 12.25 5.75 -8.43
N VAL A 249 11.14 6.48 -8.58
CA VAL A 249 11.13 7.94 -8.62
C VAL A 249 11.34 8.45 -7.19
N PRO A 250 12.38 9.26 -6.93
CA PRO A 250 12.70 9.73 -5.59
C PRO A 250 11.67 10.77 -5.11
N TYR A 251 11.50 10.86 -3.79
CA TYR A 251 10.62 11.83 -3.12
C TYR A 251 9.14 11.78 -3.54
N MET A 252 8.70 10.68 -4.18
CA MET A 252 7.29 10.41 -4.45
C MET A 252 6.54 10.16 -3.14
N LYS A 253 5.32 10.69 -3.03
CA LYS A 253 4.45 10.53 -1.87
C LYS A 253 3.08 10.06 -2.34
N ILE A 254 2.53 9.09 -1.63
CA ILE A 254 1.16 8.63 -1.81
C ILE A 254 0.42 8.91 -0.51
N SER A 255 -0.77 9.50 -0.59
CA SER A 255 -1.61 9.75 0.57
C SER A 255 -2.09 8.44 1.20
N ALA A 256 -2.70 8.55 2.39
CA ALA A 256 -3.55 7.46 2.88
C ALA A 256 -4.62 7.11 1.83
N ILE A 257 -4.98 5.82 1.79
CA ILE A 257 -6.05 5.34 0.92
C ILE A 257 -7.39 5.75 1.51
N ASP A 258 -8.26 6.28 0.65
CA ASP A 258 -9.67 6.52 0.94
C ASP A 258 -10.47 5.22 0.77
N TYR A 259 -11.02 4.74 1.89
CA TYR A 259 -11.86 3.55 1.99
C TYR A 259 -13.36 3.87 2.03
N SER A 260 -13.76 5.13 1.83
CA SER A 260 -15.16 5.58 1.97
C SER A 260 -16.14 4.87 1.03
N GLN A 261 -15.67 4.32 -0.09
CA GLN A 261 -16.45 3.55 -1.07
C GLN A 261 -16.03 2.08 -1.15
N ASN A 262 -15.37 1.55 -0.11
CA ASN A 262 -14.89 0.16 -0.09
C ASN A 262 -16.02 -0.88 -0.26
N ILE A 263 -17.26 -0.54 0.06
CA ILE A 263 -18.44 -1.39 -0.14
C ILE A 263 -18.63 -1.79 -1.62
N ASN A 264 -18.15 -0.93 -2.53
CA ASN A 264 -18.16 -1.14 -3.98
C ASN A 264 -16.82 -1.70 -4.51
N GLY A 265 -15.84 -1.94 -3.62
CA GLY A 265 -14.47 -2.29 -4.00
C GLY A 265 -13.69 -1.12 -4.59
N ASP A 266 -14.15 0.11 -4.36
CA ASP A 266 -13.53 1.35 -4.83
C ASP A 266 -12.57 1.91 -3.78
N TYR A 267 -11.34 2.22 -4.22
CA TYR A 267 -10.28 2.79 -3.41
C TYR A 267 -9.61 3.94 -4.14
N LYS A 268 -9.29 5.00 -3.42
CA LYS A 268 -8.63 6.17 -3.99
C LYS A 268 -7.41 6.58 -3.18
N ALA A 269 -6.42 7.15 -3.86
CA ALA A 269 -5.29 7.80 -3.21
C ALA A 269 -4.81 8.97 -4.07
N THR A 270 -4.16 9.94 -3.45
CA THR A 270 -3.50 11.04 -4.16
C THR A 270 -2.00 10.80 -4.20
N ILE A 271 -1.39 11.04 -5.36
CA ILE A 271 0.06 10.96 -5.55
C ILE A 271 0.64 12.34 -5.86
N THR A 272 1.76 12.67 -5.21
CA THR A 272 2.61 13.84 -5.47
C THR A 272 4.08 13.44 -5.47
N GLY A 273 5.00 14.33 -5.82
CA GLY A 273 6.42 14.02 -5.77
C GLY A 273 7.32 15.24 -5.98
N GLY A 274 8.59 15.09 -5.60
CA GLY A 274 9.65 16.08 -5.80
C GLY A 274 10.78 15.64 -6.74
N GLY A 275 10.75 14.41 -7.23
CA GLY A 275 11.75 13.85 -8.13
C GLY A 275 11.31 13.86 -9.58
N GLU A 276 12.18 13.37 -10.46
CA GLU A 276 11.93 13.16 -11.89
C GLU A 276 11.97 11.67 -12.23
N GLY A 277 11.25 11.27 -13.27
CA GLY A 277 11.25 9.90 -13.79
C GLY A 277 9.86 9.34 -14.04
N ILE A 278 9.77 8.07 -14.40
CA ILE A 278 8.50 7.39 -14.66
C ILE A 278 8.23 6.42 -13.52
N ALA A 279 7.21 6.69 -12.71
CA ALA A 279 6.77 5.80 -11.65
C ALA A 279 5.79 4.78 -12.22
N THR A 280 6.07 3.50 -12.03
CA THR A 280 5.10 2.41 -12.26
C THR A 280 4.53 1.98 -10.91
N LEU A 281 3.22 2.07 -10.75
CA LEU A 281 2.51 1.83 -9.50
C LEU A 281 1.68 0.56 -9.61
N ILE A 282 1.78 -0.30 -8.59
CA ILE A 282 1.03 -1.54 -8.48
C ILE A 282 0.24 -1.56 -7.16
N PRO A 283 -1.01 -2.06 -7.16
CA PRO A 283 -1.78 -2.24 -5.94
C PRO A 283 -1.38 -3.55 -5.25
N VAL A 284 -1.14 -3.47 -3.94
CA VAL A 284 -0.74 -4.58 -3.08
C VAL A 284 -1.70 -4.66 -1.92
N LEU A 285 -2.29 -5.83 -1.69
CA LEU A 285 -3.16 -6.10 -0.55
C LEU A 285 -2.50 -7.14 0.34
N ASN A 286 -2.20 -6.79 1.60
CA ASN A 286 -1.55 -7.65 2.58
C ASN A 286 -0.25 -8.30 2.04
N GLY A 287 0.55 -7.53 1.31
CA GLY A 287 1.81 -7.99 0.70
C GLY A 287 1.66 -8.74 -0.63
N VAL A 288 0.43 -8.94 -1.14
CA VAL A 288 0.17 -9.66 -2.41
C VAL A 288 -0.22 -8.68 -3.52
N HIS A 289 0.43 -8.78 -4.68
CA HIS A 289 0.07 -7.99 -5.86
C HIS A 289 -1.32 -8.35 -6.37
N GLN A 290 -2.14 -7.36 -6.68
CA GLN A 290 -3.53 -7.57 -7.06
C GLN A 290 -3.72 -7.60 -8.58
N ALA A 291 -4.20 -8.73 -9.08
CA ALA A 291 -4.69 -8.91 -10.46
C ALA A 291 -3.70 -8.47 -11.57
N GLY A 292 -2.39 -8.42 -11.29
CA GLY A 292 -1.39 -7.93 -12.24
C GLY A 292 -1.60 -6.47 -12.68
N LEU A 293 -2.39 -5.69 -11.93
CA LEU A 293 -2.71 -4.32 -12.26
C LEU A 293 -1.49 -3.43 -12.09
N SER A 294 -1.34 -2.47 -13.01
CA SER A 294 -0.35 -1.41 -12.89
C SER A 294 -0.82 -0.14 -13.59
N THR A 295 -0.27 0.99 -13.19
CA THR A 295 -0.36 2.23 -13.96
C THR A 295 0.93 3.03 -13.89
N THR A 296 1.13 3.96 -14.82
CA THR A 296 2.34 4.78 -14.90
C THR A 296 2.04 6.27 -14.81
N ILE A 297 2.90 7.02 -14.11
CA ILE A 297 2.88 8.48 -14.06
C ILE A 297 4.29 9.01 -14.32
N GLN A 298 4.42 9.93 -15.28
CA GLN A 298 5.68 10.63 -15.56
C GLN A 298 5.81 11.88 -14.69
N PHE A 299 6.81 11.89 -13.82
CA PHE A 299 7.25 13.06 -13.09
C PHE A 299 8.26 13.85 -13.91
N THR A 300 7.89 15.06 -14.29
CA THR A 300 8.74 16.00 -15.03
C THR A 300 9.40 16.98 -14.07
N ARG A 301 10.50 17.57 -14.54
CA ARG A 301 11.20 18.62 -13.82
C ARG A 301 10.27 19.77 -13.43
N ALA A 302 10.32 20.19 -12.18
CA ALA A 302 9.63 21.38 -11.70
C ALA A 302 10.22 22.67 -12.29
N GLU A 303 9.41 23.71 -12.38
CA GLU A 303 9.89 25.03 -12.83
C GLU A 303 10.88 25.62 -11.82
N ASP A 304 11.97 26.19 -12.36
CA ASP A 304 12.98 26.83 -11.54
C ASP A 304 12.43 28.07 -10.83
N LYS A 305 12.86 28.29 -9.59
CA LYS A 305 12.57 29.50 -8.82
C LYS A 305 13.74 30.46 -8.89
N ILE A 306 13.48 31.72 -9.20
CA ILE A 306 14.53 32.74 -9.19
C ILE A 306 14.82 33.15 -7.74
N MET A 307 16.10 33.17 -7.37
CA MET A 307 16.56 33.65 -6.07
C MET A 307 16.27 35.15 -5.94
N SER A 308 15.61 35.53 -4.84
CA SER A 308 15.15 36.90 -4.61
C SER A 308 15.50 37.45 -3.23
N GLY A 309 16.37 36.77 -2.50
CA GLY A 309 16.87 37.19 -1.20
C GLY A 309 18.04 38.15 -1.34
N THR A 310 19.07 37.92 -0.53
CA THR A 310 20.24 38.78 -0.45
C THR A 310 21.55 38.02 -0.61
N VAL A 311 22.62 38.76 -0.89
CA VAL A 311 23.98 38.25 -0.81
C VAL A 311 24.78 39.08 0.17
N SER A 312 25.62 38.46 0.97
CA SER A 312 26.57 39.17 1.82
C SER A 312 27.90 39.38 1.08
N VAL A 313 28.30 40.64 0.95
CA VAL A 313 29.57 41.05 0.35
C VAL A 313 30.23 42.12 1.21
N ASN A 314 31.39 41.80 1.77
CA ASN A 314 32.16 42.69 2.63
C ASN A 314 31.29 43.36 3.72
N GLY A 315 30.65 42.53 4.56
CA GLY A 315 29.84 42.96 5.70
C GLY A 315 28.53 43.67 5.36
N THR A 316 28.11 43.69 4.10
CA THR A 316 26.84 44.31 3.68
C THR A 316 26.00 43.34 2.85
N ASP A 317 24.69 43.34 3.10
CA ASP A 317 23.73 42.58 2.30
C ASP A 317 23.19 43.41 1.14
N LEU A 318 23.27 42.86 -0.07
CA LEU A 318 22.76 43.46 -1.30
C LEU A 318 21.72 42.54 -1.96
N PRO A 319 20.74 43.08 -2.72
CA PRO A 319 19.71 42.26 -3.33
C PRO A 319 20.28 41.30 -4.39
N THR A 320 20.02 40.00 -4.26
CA THR A 320 20.45 38.97 -5.22
C THR A 320 19.93 39.26 -6.63
N THR A 321 18.75 39.87 -6.75
CA THR A 321 18.11 40.14 -8.06
C THR A 321 18.84 41.14 -8.95
N THR A 322 19.73 41.97 -8.38
CA THR A 322 20.43 43.04 -9.12
C THR A 322 21.95 43.01 -8.95
N PHE A 323 22.44 42.39 -7.89
CA PHE A 323 23.87 42.15 -7.69
C PHE A 323 24.36 40.96 -8.54
N PRO A 324 25.65 40.89 -8.91
CA PRO A 324 26.55 42.01 -9.11
C PRO A 324 26.38 42.60 -10.51
N SER A 325 26.69 43.89 -10.67
CA SER A 325 26.86 44.50 -12.00
C SER A 325 28.32 44.79 -12.34
N GLN A 326 29.23 44.75 -11.38
CA GLN A 326 30.67 44.91 -11.55
C GLN A 326 31.35 43.59 -11.21
N GLY A 327 32.33 43.15 -11.99
CA GLY A 327 33.07 41.91 -11.73
C GLY A 327 34.58 42.07 -11.87
N PHE A 328 35.35 41.27 -11.14
CA PHE A 328 36.79 41.13 -11.29
C PHE A 328 37.23 39.73 -10.88
N THR A 329 38.40 39.30 -11.35
CA THR A 329 38.98 38.01 -10.95
C THR A 329 39.39 38.07 -9.48
N GLY A 330 38.98 37.07 -8.70
CA GLY A 330 39.18 37.02 -7.25
C GLY A 330 38.01 37.59 -6.43
N ALA A 331 37.01 38.19 -7.08
CA ALA A 331 35.80 38.67 -6.40
C ALA A 331 35.02 37.51 -5.77
N TYR A 332 34.47 37.69 -4.58
CA TYR A 332 33.63 36.69 -3.93
C TYR A 332 32.54 37.30 -3.05
N TYR A 333 31.47 36.55 -2.86
CA TYR A 333 30.34 36.91 -1.99
C TYR A 333 29.62 35.65 -1.51
N GLN A 334 28.74 35.79 -0.52
CA GLN A 334 27.98 34.69 0.06
C GLN A 334 26.51 34.80 -0.32
N LEU A 335 25.91 33.72 -0.83
CA LEU A 335 24.45 33.62 -0.95
C LEU A 335 23.83 33.45 0.44
N ASN A 336 22.86 34.30 0.79
CA ASN A 336 22.15 34.18 2.07
C ASN A 336 20.99 33.18 1.98
N ASN A 337 20.59 32.64 3.14
CA ASN A 337 19.57 31.59 3.22
C ASN A 337 18.16 32.05 2.83
N ASP A 338 17.91 33.36 2.79
CA ASP A 338 16.66 33.97 2.32
C ASP A 338 16.44 33.80 0.80
N ASN A 339 17.44 33.33 0.05
CA ASN A 339 17.30 32.94 -1.34
C ASN A 339 16.62 31.58 -1.55
N PHE A 340 16.47 30.77 -0.48
CA PHE A 340 16.05 29.39 -0.56
C PHE A 340 14.62 29.18 -0.01
N ALA A 341 14.16 27.94 0.04
CA ALA A 341 12.88 27.63 0.66
C ALA A 341 12.88 28.00 2.16
N PRO A 342 11.74 28.42 2.74
CA PRO A 342 11.67 28.78 4.15
C PRO A 342 12.22 27.69 5.08
N GLY A 343 13.11 28.08 5.99
CA GLY A 343 13.77 27.16 6.93
C GLY A 343 14.88 26.30 6.33
N LYS A 344 15.26 26.51 5.07
CA LYS A 344 16.37 25.84 4.41
C LYS A 344 17.63 26.71 4.38
N THR A 345 18.76 26.04 4.27
CA THR A 345 20.09 26.65 4.21
C THR A 345 20.84 26.18 2.96
N ALA A 346 21.95 26.82 2.62
CA ALA A 346 22.81 26.38 1.50
C ALA A 346 23.17 24.88 1.57
N ALA A 347 23.35 24.31 2.77
CA ALA A 347 23.69 22.90 2.95
C ALA A 347 22.61 21.93 2.46
N ASP A 348 21.35 22.36 2.37
CA ASP A 348 20.22 21.58 1.86
C ASP A 348 20.22 21.45 0.31
N TYR A 349 21.14 22.13 -0.36
CA TYR A 349 21.22 22.20 -1.82
C TYR A 349 22.55 21.65 -2.33
N GLU A 350 22.54 21.19 -3.58
CA GLU A 350 23.72 20.99 -4.40
C GLU A 350 23.83 22.16 -5.37
N PHE A 351 25.00 22.82 -5.39
CA PHE A 351 25.23 23.97 -6.23
C PHE A 351 25.97 23.59 -7.52
N SER A 352 25.66 24.31 -8.59
CA SER A 352 26.36 24.21 -9.87
C SER A 352 26.39 25.57 -10.56
N SER A 353 27.44 25.79 -11.36
CA SER A 353 27.56 26.94 -12.26
C SER A 353 27.57 26.43 -13.71
N SER A 354 26.98 27.18 -14.63
CA SER A 354 27.01 26.86 -16.07
C SER A 354 28.31 27.24 -16.79
N ALA A 355 29.13 28.13 -16.22
CA ALA A 355 30.37 28.63 -16.80
C ALA A 355 31.58 28.42 -15.89
N SER A 356 32.75 28.42 -16.50
CA SER A 356 34.04 28.18 -15.83
C SER A 356 34.61 29.38 -15.08
N TRP A 357 34.08 30.58 -15.31
CA TRP A 357 34.58 31.82 -14.70
C TRP A 357 33.94 32.14 -13.35
N VAL A 358 32.83 31.47 -13.00
CA VAL A 358 32.20 31.52 -11.67
C VAL A 358 32.30 30.15 -11.02
N ASP A 359 32.60 30.14 -9.73
CA ASP A 359 32.46 28.96 -8.87
C ASP A 359 31.40 29.23 -7.81
N VAL A 360 30.77 28.16 -7.35
CA VAL A 360 29.96 28.20 -6.13
C VAL A 360 30.26 26.93 -5.33
N ASP A 361 30.66 27.10 -4.07
CA ASP A 361 30.94 25.96 -3.20
C ASP A 361 29.69 25.48 -2.45
N ALA A 362 29.82 24.40 -1.68
CA ALA A 362 28.73 23.80 -0.91
C ALA A 362 28.15 24.72 0.19
N THR A 363 28.85 25.79 0.57
CA THR A 363 28.37 26.79 1.53
C THR A 363 27.57 27.90 0.85
N GLY A 364 27.55 27.96 -0.48
CA GLY A 364 26.95 29.04 -1.25
C GLY A 364 27.87 30.25 -1.43
N LYS A 365 29.18 30.11 -1.16
CA LYS A 365 30.16 31.14 -1.48
C LYS A 365 30.42 31.12 -2.98
N VAL A 366 30.14 32.25 -3.63
CA VAL A 366 30.36 32.46 -5.05
C VAL A 366 31.69 33.15 -5.26
N THR A 367 32.52 32.67 -6.20
CA THR A 367 33.86 33.22 -6.50
C THR A 367 34.06 33.39 -8.00
N PHE A 368 34.60 34.53 -8.43
CA PHE A 368 34.92 34.81 -9.83
C PHE A 368 36.37 34.39 -10.11
N LYS A 369 36.55 33.25 -10.77
CA LYS A 369 37.86 32.59 -10.97
C LYS A 369 38.69 33.19 -12.10
N ASN A 370 38.05 33.71 -13.14
CA ASN A 370 38.69 34.24 -14.34
C ASN A 370 37.85 35.37 -14.93
N VAL A 371 38.34 36.01 -16.01
CA VAL A 371 37.57 37.03 -16.74
C VAL A 371 36.25 36.45 -17.25
N GLY A 372 35.14 37.06 -16.82
CA GLY A 372 33.80 36.60 -17.12
C GLY A 372 33.17 37.15 -18.39
N SER A 373 31.94 36.68 -18.64
CA SER A 373 31.01 37.22 -19.64
C SER A 373 29.94 38.08 -18.97
N ASN A 374 29.06 38.68 -19.77
CA ASN A 374 28.01 39.56 -19.26
C ASN A 374 26.90 38.85 -18.47
N TRP A 375 26.80 37.53 -18.55
CA TRP A 375 25.84 36.75 -17.78
C TRP A 375 26.39 35.38 -17.37
N GLU A 376 25.87 34.84 -16.27
CA GLU A 376 26.09 33.47 -15.83
C GLU A 376 24.95 32.97 -14.95
N ARG A 377 24.72 31.64 -14.92
CA ARG A 377 23.69 31.00 -14.10
C ARG A 377 24.29 30.08 -13.03
N ILE A 378 23.95 30.37 -11.78
CA ILE A 378 24.12 29.44 -10.65
C ILE A 378 22.79 28.72 -10.39
N THR A 379 22.84 27.40 -10.22
CA THR A 379 21.69 26.57 -9.86
C THR A 379 21.94 25.88 -8.52
N ALA A 380 21.00 26.02 -7.60
CA ALA A 380 20.91 25.30 -6.33
C ALA A 380 19.79 24.27 -6.40
N THR A 381 20.15 22.99 -6.51
CA THR A 381 19.20 21.87 -6.60
C THR A 381 18.95 21.26 -5.22
N PRO A 382 17.70 21.24 -4.72
CA PRO A 382 17.42 20.71 -3.38
C PRO A 382 17.72 19.22 -3.28
N LYS A 383 18.46 18.82 -2.24
CA LYS A 383 18.74 17.40 -1.90
C LYS A 383 17.51 16.62 -1.46
N SER A 384 16.41 17.32 -1.19
CA SER A 384 15.12 16.72 -0.81
C SER A 384 14.13 16.63 -1.98
N GLY A 385 14.54 16.98 -3.21
CA GLY A 385 13.64 17.13 -4.36
C GLY A 385 12.90 18.48 -4.36
N GLY A 386 12.15 18.73 -5.43
CA GLY A 386 11.41 19.97 -5.66
C GLY A 386 12.06 20.90 -6.71
N PRO A 387 11.54 22.13 -6.86
CA PRO A 387 12.08 23.10 -7.80
C PRO A 387 13.50 23.54 -7.43
N SER A 388 14.36 23.66 -8.43
CA SER A 388 15.70 24.25 -8.24
C SER A 388 15.61 25.77 -8.09
N TYR A 389 16.55 26.34 -7.33
CA TYR A 389 16.66 27.79 -7.15
C TYR A 389 17.79 28.31 -8.03
N VAL A 390 17.55 29.41 -8.74
CA VAL A 390 18.44 29.90 -9.79
C VAL A 390 18.80 31.34 -9.54
N TYR A 391 20.09 31.63 -9.68
CA TYR A 391 20.61 32.98 -9.63
C TYR A 391 21.28 33.32 -10.96
N GLU A 392 20.78 34.38 -11.59
CA GLU A 392 21.34 34.94 -12.81
C GLU A 392 22.27 36.11 -12.47
N ILE A 393 23.56 35.86 -12.54
CA ILE A 393 24.60 36.88 -12.43
C ILE A 393 24.63 37.69 -13.72
N ARG A 394 24.61 39.03 -13.61
CA ARG A 394 24.59 39.93 -14.78
C ARG A 394 25.62 41.05 -14.65
N VAL A 395 26.86 40.73 -15.03
CA VAL A 395 27.98 41.68 -14.96
C VAL A 395 27.96 42.60 -16.19
N LYS A 396 27.98 43.92 -15.94
CA LYS A 396 28.04 44.95 -16.98
C LYS A 396 29.48 45.36 -17.29
N SER A 397 30.34 45.33 -16.28
CA SER A 397 31.73 45.80 -16.39
C SER A 397 32.70 44.86 -15.70
N TRP A 398 33.85 44.64 -16.35
CA TRP A 398 34.94 43.85 -15.79
C TRP A 398 36.14 44.74 -15.43
N TRP A 399 36.65 44.57 -14.21
CA TRP A 399 37.72 45.38 -13.63
C TRP A 399 39.05 44.61 -13.53
N VAL A 400 40.14 45.35 -13.70
CA VAL A 400 41.53 44.91 -13.48
C VAL A 400 42.28 46.01 -12.74
N ASN A 401 43.28 45.65 -11.93
CA ASN A 401 44.07 46.62 -11.18
C ASN A 401 45.58 46.43 -11.42
N SER A 402 46.36 47.42 -11.02
CA SER A 402 47.81 47.44 -11.19
C SER A 402 48.59 46.76 -10.06
N GLY A 403 47.94 46.01 -9.17
CA GLY A 403 48.55 45.41 -7.98
C GLY A 403 49.18 46.46 -7.06
N ASP A 404 50.41 46.20 -6.64
CA ASP A 404 51.18 47.08 -5.76
C ASP A 404 51.79 48.31 -6.47
N ALA A 405 51.56 48.47 -7.78
CA ALA A 405 52.12 49.58 -8.53
C ALA A 405 51.44 50.91 -8.17
N PHE A 406 52.24 51.84 -7.66
CA PHE A 406 51.86 53.21 -7.33
C PHE A 406 52.42 54.16 -8.39
N MET A 407 51.58 54.98 -9.03
CA MET A 407 51.97 55.70 -10.24
C MET A 407 51.34 57.08 -10.38
N ILE A 408 51.96 57.93 -11.22
CA ILE A 408 51.40 59.22 -11.62
C ILE A 408 50.23 59.05 -12.59
N TYR A 409 49.40 60.08 -12.72
CA TYR A 409 48.16 60.02 -13.50
C TYR A 409 48.35 59.55 -14.96
N SER A 410 49.36 60.09 -15.67
CA SER A 410 49.61 59.72 -17.07
C SER A 410 50.04 58.26 -17.24
N LEU A 411 50.70 57.68 -16.25
CA LEU A 411 51.05 56.25 -16.24
C LEU A 411 49.81 55.39 -15.98
N ALA A 412 48.85 55.85 -15.17
CA ALA A 412 47.58 55.15 -14.96
C ALA A 412 46.72 55.14 -16.24
N GLU A 413 46.64 56.27 -16.96
CA GLU A 413 45.99 56.32 -18.27
C GLU A 413 46.64 55.37 -19.27
N ASN A 414 47.98 55.36 -19.31
CA ASN A 414 48.73 54.46 -20.19
C ASN A 414 48.54 52.99 -19.81
N PHE A 415 48.53 52.67 -18.51
CA PHE A 415 48.27 51.32 -18.00
C PHE A 415 46.91 50.81 -18.46
N CYS A 416 45.84 51.58 -18.31
CA CYS A 416 44.52 51.15 -18.74
C CYS A 416 44.44 50.99 -20.27
N SER A 417 44.84 52.02 -21.02
CA SER A 417 44.73 52.04 -22.48
C SER A 417 45.59 50.96 -23.16
N SER A 418 46.81 50.72 -22.68
CA SER A 418 47.71 49.68 -23.20
C SER A 418 47.17 48.26 -22.98
N ASN A 419 46.31 48.05 -21.98
CA ASN A 419 45.67 46.76 -21.69
C ASN A 419 44.28 46.63 -22.33
N GLY A 420 43.81 47.63 -23.10
CA GLY A 420 42.48 47.64 -23.70
C GLY A 420 41.33 47.95 -22.72
N TYR A 421 41.64 48.60 -21.60
CA TYR A 421 40.69 49.04 -20.59
C TYR A 421 40.62 50.56 -20.55
N THR A 422 39.59 51.07 -19.86
CA THR A 422 39.39 52.51 -19.66
C THR A 422 39.69 52.87 -18.20
N LEU A 423 40.38 54.01 -18.00
CA LEU A 423 40.51 54.60 -16.67
C LEU A 423 39.13 55.14 -16.26
N PRO A 424 38.57 54.71 -15.12
CA PRO A 424 37.19 54.99 -14.72
C PRO A 424 37.00 56.45 -14.32
N ARG A 425 35.79 56.97 -14.54
CA ARG A 425 35.35 58.20 -13.87
C ARG A 425 35.12 57.93 -12.39
N ALA A 426 35.14 58.99 -11.58
CA ALA A 426 34.97 58.89 -10.13
C ALA A 426 33.67 58.17 -9.72
N ASP A 427 32.56 58.41 -10.44
CA ASP A 427 31.26 57.77 -10.20
C ASP A 427 31.22 56.27 -10.54
N HIS A 428 32.10 55.79 -11.42
CA HIS A 428 32.27 54.36 -11.67
C HIS A 428 33.09 53.65 -10.57
N LEU A 429 33.98 54.39 -9.89
CA LEU A 429 34.69 53.88 -8.70
C LEU A 429 33.76 53.87 -7.49
N ASN A 430 33.06 54.98 -7.24
CA ASN A 430 32.02 55.06 -6.22
C ASN A 430 31.00 56.17 -6.55
N HIS A 431 29.69 55.86 -6.50
CA HIS A 431 28.62 56.84 -6.80
C HIS A 431 27.79 57.26 -5.57
N SER A 432 27.92 56.56 -4.45
CA SER A 432 27.10 56.79 -3.25
C SER A 432 27.91 56.68 -1.96
N ARG A 433 27.43 57.32 -0.89
CA ARG A 433 27.95 57.11 0.47
C ARG A 433 27.48 55.79 1.09
N SER A 434 26.43 55.19 0.54
CA SER A 434 25.95 53.87 0.93
C SER A 434 26.36 52.82 -0.09
N ARG A 435 26.63 51.61 0.38
CA ARG A 435 26.79 50.43 -0.49
C ARG A 435 25.54 50.24 -1.37
N GLY A 436 25.73 49.76 -2.59
CA GLY A 436 24.69 49.66 -3.60
C GLY A 436 25.22 49.18 -4.96
N ILE A 437 24.32 48.96 -5.92
CA ILE A 437 24.66 48.40 -7.24
C ILE A 437 25.10 49.52 -8.20
N GLY A 438 26.11 49.26 -9.03
CA GLY A 438 26.46 50.08 -10.20
C GLY A 438 27.87 50.69 -10.22
N SER A 439 28.64 50.61 -9.14
CA SER A 439 30.05 51.04 -9.11
C SER A 439 30.90 50.07 -8.29
N LEU A 440 32.22 50.09 -8.52
CA LEU A 440 33.15 49.10 -7.94
C LEU A 440 33.06 49.07 -6.41
N TYR A 441 33.32 50.20 -5.75
CA TYR A 441 33.31 50.28 -4.29
C TYR A 441 31.90 50.11 -3.71
N SER A 442 30.87 50.69 -4.34
CA SER A 442 29.50 50.55 -3.82
C SER A 442 29.07 49.08 -3.77
N GLU A 443 29.44 48.26 -4.77
CA GLU A 443 29.10 46.84 -4.80
C GLU A 443 29.99 46.00 -3.89
N TRP A 444 31.30 46.20 -3.94
CA TRP A 444 32.27 45.26 -3.34
C TRP A 444 32.86 45.72 -2.00
N GLY A 445 32.64 47.00 -1.64
CA GLY A 445 33.10 47.61 -0.39
C GLY A 445 34.59 47.93 -0.42
N ASP A 446 35.21 47.97 0.77
CA ASP A 446 36.65 48.08 0.92
C ASP A 446 37.37 47.02 0.08
N MET A 447 38.08 47.48 -0.94
CA MET A 447 38.74 46.62 -1.91
C MET A 447 39.98 45.95 -1.32
N GLY A 448 40.49 46.41 -0.18
CA GLY A 448 41.57 45.76 0.56
C GLY A 448 41.24 44.33 1.01
N HIS A 449 39.95 43.98 1.11
CA HIS A 449 39.52 42.62 1.39
C HIS A 449 39.78 41.62 0.25
N TYR A 450 40.18 42.11 -0.94
CA TYR A 450 40.54 41.28 -2.09
C TYR A 450 42.04 41.43 -2.44
N THR A 451 42.88 41.84 -1.48
CA THR A 451 44.33 42.01 -1.72
C THR A 451 44.99 40.70 -2.16
N THR A 452 44.68 39.59 -1.49
CA THR A 452 45.32 38.30 -1.75
C THR A 452 44.81 37.66 -3.05
N GLU A 453 43.51 37.77 -3.30
CA GLU A 453 42.80 37.08 -4.37
C GLU A 453 42.83 37.85 -5.69
N ALA A 454 42.87 39.18 -5.63
CA ALA A 454 42.72 40.07 -6.77
C ALA A 454 43.80 41.16 -6.86
N GLY A 455 44.62 41.38 -5.83
CA GLY A 455 45.69 42.40 -5.84
C GLY A 455 45.22 43.82 -5.55
N PHE A 456 43.97 44.02 -5.15
CA PHE A 456 43.47 45.35 -4.79
C PHE A 456 44.06 45.84 -3.47
N GLN A 457 44.23 47.15 -3.33
CA GLN A 457 44.77 47.79 -2.14
C GLN A 457 43.72 48.71 -1.50
N SER A 458 43.72 48.81 -0.17
CA SER A 458 42.85 49.74 0.56
C SER A 458 43.46 51.16 0.52
N ASN A 459 43.32 51.87 -0.60
CA ASN A 459 43.98 53.16 -0.81
C ASN A 459 43.28 54.03 -1.88
N MET A 460 43.91 55.14 -2.26
CA MET A 460 43.45 56.08 -3.28
C MET A 460 43.73 55.57 -4.68
N TYR A 461 42.72 55.63 -5.55
CA TYR A 461 42.79 55.24 -6.95
C TYR A 461 42.50 56.42 -7.87
N TRP A 462 43.24 56.52 -8.97
CA TRP A 462 43.02 57.53 -10.00
C TRP A 462 41.65 57.39 -10.66
N SER A 463 41.00 58.54 -10.88
CA SER A 463 39.86 58.64 -11.79
C SER A 463 40.18 59.53 -12.99
N SER A 464 39.47 59.34 -14.09
CA SER A 464 39.55 60.20 -15.27
C SER A 464 38.77 61.52 -15.13
N SER A 465 38.11 61.77 -13.98
CA SER A 465 37.25 62.93 -13.77
C SER A 465 38.08 64.15 -13.36
N PRO A 466 38.24 65.18 -14.23
CA PRO A 466 39.10 66.33 -13.94
C PRO A 466 38.58 67.16 -12.76
N ALA A 467 39.48 67.52 -11.84
CA ALA A 467 39.20 68.51 -10.79
C ALA A 467 39.52 69.93 -11.31
N ASN A 468 40.66 70.10 -11.97
CA ASN A 468 41.04 71.29 -12.75
C ASN A 468 42.14 70.94 -13.78
N SER A 469 42.88 71.95 -14.27
CA SER A 469 43.94 71.77 -15.27
C SER A 469 45.13 70.90 -14.80
N SER A 470 45.50 70.96 -13.52
CA SER A 470 46.67 70.29 -12.95
C SER A 470 46.33 69.16 -11.98
N GLU A 471 45.07 69.03 -11.58
CA GLU A 471 44.62 68.07 -10.58
C GLU A 471 43.54 67.12 -11.12
N GLN A 472 43.50 65.92 -10.54
CA GLN A 472 42.52 64.88 -10.86
C GLN A 472 41.80 64.40 -9.62
N TYR A 473 40.53 64.01 -9.78
CA TYR A 473 39.83 63.34 -8.69
C TYR A 473 40.38 61.93 -8.49
N VAL A 474 40.54 61.56 -7.23
CA VAL A 474 40.89 60.23 -6.75
C VAL A 474 39.79 59.72 -5.84
N VAL A 475 39.58 58.41 -5.81
CA VAL A 475 38.59 57.77 -4.92
C VAL A 475 39.31 56.78 -4.03
N SER A 476 39.06 56.88 -2.72
CA SER A 476 39.47 55.89 -1.73
C SER A 476 38.69 54.62 -1.95
N LEU A 477 39.34 53.52 -2.35
CA LEU A 477 38.71 52.20 -2.37
C LEU A 477 38.73 51.52 -0.99
N ALA A 478 39.11 52.25 0.06
CA ALA A 478 38.94 51.87 1.46
C ALA A 478 37.61 52.36 2.04
N THR A 479 37.23 53.61 1.71
CA THR A 479 36.08 54.31 2.32
C THR A 479 35.03 54.77 1.31
N GLY A 480 35.35 54.79 0.02
CA GLY A 480 34.52 55.33 -1.05
C GLY A 480 34.62 56.85 -1.19
N ASP A 481 35.40 57.53 -0.34
CA ASP A 481 35.49 58.98 -0.34
C ASP A 481 36.30 59.51 -1.54
N GLN A 482 35.83 60.62 -2.09
CA GLN A 482 36.51 61.32 -3.17
C GLN A 482 37.47 62.38 -2.61
N SER A 483 38.63 62.54 -3.24
CA SER A 483 39.61 63.60 -2.95
C SER A 483 40.26 64.10 -4.24
N VAL A 484 41.16 65.06 -4.15
CA VAL A 484 41.83 65.70 -5.30
C VAL A 484 43.33 65.61 -5.11
N PHE A 485 44.05 65.04 -6.08
CA PHE A 485 45.52 64.98 -6.11
C PHE A 485 46.07 65.71 -7.34
N GLU A 486 47.26 66.29 -7.23
CA GLU A 486 48.01 66.80 -8.38
C GLU A 486 48.37 65.65 -9.33
N LYS A 487 48.37 65.88 -10.65
CA LYS A 487 48.69 64.84 -11.66
C LYS A 487 50.08 64.22 -11.51
N LEU A 488 51.01 64.89 -10.85
CA LEU A 488 52.36 64.40 -10.52
C LEU A 488 52.44 63.66 -9.17
N GLY A 489 51.36 63.68 -8.39
CA GLY A 489 51.20 62.83 -7.22
C GLY A 489 51.09 61.36 -7.62
N PHE A 490 51.03 60.48 -6.61
CA PHE A 490 50.95 59.04 -6.85
C PHE A 490 49.66 58.48 -6.25
N ALA A 491 49.00 57.61 -7.00
CA ALA A 491 47.83 56.83 -6.58
C ALA A 491 47.87 55.46 -7.29
N TYR A 492 47.02 54.53 -6.86
CA TYR A 492 46.86 53.25 -7.55
C TYR A 492 46.02 53.41 -8.83
N ALA A 493 46.11 52.44 -9.73
CA ALA A 493 45.30 52.39 -10.95
C ALA A 493 44.40 51.15 -10.95
N THR A 494 43.13 51.36 -11.28
CA THR A 494 42.19 50.29 -11.64
C THR A 494 41.48 50.72 -12.92
N CYS A 495 41.19 49.75 -13.77
CA CYS A 495 40.67 49.96 -15.10
C CYS A 495 39.48 49.04 -15.32
N TYR A 496 38.54 49.47 -16.15
CA TYR A 496 37.36 48.67 -16.46
C TYR A 496 37.09 48.62 -17.95
N LYS A 497 36.35 47.60 -18.37
CA LYS A 497 35.74 47.50 -19.70
C LYS A 497 34.31 47.04 -19.56
N ASN A 498 33.44 47.45 -20.47
CA ASN A 498 32.09 46.91 -20.55
C ASN A 498 32.13 45.51 -21.19
N LEU A 499 31.20 44.63 -20.77
CA LEU A 499 31.05 43.27 -21.28
C LEU A 499 29.88 43.13 -22.27
#